data_AF-A0A964ZIT4-F1
#
_entry.id   AF-A0A964ZIT4-F1
#
_cell.length_a   1.000
_cell.length_b   1.000
_cell.length_c   1.000
_cell.angle_alpha   90.00
_cell.angle_beta   90.00
_cell.angle_gamma   90.00
#
_symmetry.space_group_name_H-M   'P 1'
#
loop_
_entity.id
_entity.type
_entity.pdbx_description
1 polymer ?
#
loop_
_entity_poly.entity_id
_entity_poly.type
_entity_poly.pdbx_seq_one_letter_code
_entity_poly.pdbx_strand_id
1 'polypeptide(L)'
;MIEMPPRSITRFFVPMIDVLTLLFCIYLLMPLASDPDTGETPEDQAARELRLRELEAEAAKRPQGDDLPAKLREELERLKKMNAEALRQRLTVRVLEVDGRTGKLYYREPDLIEIAAPADARRLIARDRETQGTQKELYYLILCPRDRTSVYPTREDRMNYRQWFDGVALGYDEPGATAGRKS
;
A
#
# COMPACT_ATOMS: atom_id res chain seq x y z
N MET A 1 -43.96 -32.29 -48.46
CA MET A 1 -44.86 -31.25 -47.93
C MET A 1 -44.95 -31.48 -46.44
N ILE A 2 -44.17 -30.73 -45.65
CA ILE A 2 -44.21 -30.82 -44.18
C ILE A 2 -44.67 -29.46 -43.71
N GLU A 3 -45.95 -29.37 -43.33
CA GLU A 3 -46.55 -28.18 -42.75
C GLU A 3 -45.88 -27.87 -41.42
N MET A 4 -45.34 -26.65 -41.28
CA MET A 4 -44.84 -26.17 -39.99
C MET A 4 -46.03 -25.82 -39.08
N PRO A 5 -46.06 -26.29 -37.83
CA PRO A 5 -47.13 -25.99 -36.89
C PRO A 5 -47.12 -24.51 -36.45
N PRO A 6 -48.27 -23.96 -36.03
CA PRO A 6 -48.46 -22.52 -35.84
C PRO A 6 -47.56 -21.95 -34.73
N ARG A 7 -46.74 -20.97 -35.12
CA ARG A 7 -45.92 -20.13 -34.24
C ARG A 7 -46.81 -19.17 -33.44
N SER A 8 -47.53 -19.63 -32.42
CA SER A 8 -48.23 -18.69 -31.53
C SER A 8 -48.06 -18.96 -30.03
N ILE A 9 -47.66 -20.16 -29.64
CA ILE A 9 -47.67 -20.53 -28.21
C ILE A 9 -46.35 -20.13 -27.52
N THR A 10 -45.20 -20.29 -28.17
CA THR A 10 -43.89 -20.05 -27.51
C THR A 10 -43.60 -18.59 -27.18
N ARG A 11 -44.27 -17.62 -27.82
CA ARG A 11 -44.02 -16.18 -27.57
C ARG A 11 -44.62 -15.67 -26.26
N PHE A 12 -45.69 -16.32 -25.76
CA PHE A 12 -46.34 -15.99 -24.49
C PHE A 12 -45.82 -16.82 -23.32
N PHE A 13 -45.33 -18.03 -23.60
CA PHE A 13 -44.83 -18.92 -22.54
C PHE A 13 -43.47 -18.50 -21.99
N VAL A 14 -42.56 -17.96 -22.82
CA VAL A 14 -41.24 -17.50 -22.34
C VAL A 14 -41.36 -16.34 -21.33
N PRO A 15 -42.13 -15.27 -21.58
CA PRO A 15 -42.33 -14.21 -20.59
C PRO A 15 -43.10 -14.68 -19.35
N MET A 16 -44.07 -15.59 -19.51
CA MET A 16 -44.86 -16.11 -18.38
C MET A 16 -44.00 -16.97 -17.45
N ILE A 17 -43.14 -17.83 -18.00
CA ILE A 17 -42.18 -18.60 -17.20
C ILE A 17 -41.25 -17.64 -16.46
N ASP A 18 -40.73 -16.60 -17.12
CA ASP A 18 -39.84 -15.63 -16.49
C ASP A 18 -40.51 -14.92 -15.29
N VAL A 19 -41.73 -14.43 -15.45
CA VAL A 19 -42.51 -13.80 -14.37
C VAL A 19 -42.80 -14.78 -13.23
N LEU A 20 -43.18 -16.02 -13.54
CA LEU A 20 -43.41 -17.06 -12.53
C LEU A 20 -42.12 -17.43 -11.80
N THR A 21 -40.99 -17.45 -12.49
CA THR A 21 -39.68 -17.73 -11.89
C THR A 21 -39.21 -16.57 -11.02
N LEU A 22 -39.44 -15.31 -11.43
CA LEU A 22 -39.19 -14.12 -10.62
C LEU A 22 -40.01 -14.10 -9.33
N LEU A 23 -41.32 -14.36 -9.43
CA LEU A 23 -42.20 -14.47 -8.27
C LEU A 23 -41.76 -15.62 -7.34
N PHE A 24 -41.37 -16.76 -7.91
CA PHE A 24 -40.85 -17.89 -7.15
C PHE A 24 -39.53 -17.58 -6.45
N CYS A 25 -38.58 -16.91 -7.12
CA CYS A 25 -37.32 -16.48 -6.54
C CYS A 25 -37.54 -15.49 -5.39
N ILE A 26 -38.45 -14.53 -5.53
CA ILE A 26 -38.84 -13.61 -4.44
C ILE A 26 -39.47 -14.37 -3.28
N TYR A 27 -40.33 -15.35 -3.57
CA TYR A 27 -40.96 -16.18 -2.53
C TYR A 27 -39.94 -17.03 -1.77
N LEU A 28 -38.93 -17.58 -2.45
CA LEU A 28 -37.83 -18.31 -1.80
C LEU A 28 -36.90 -17.39 -0.99
N LEU A 29 -36.76 -16.12 -1.37
CA LEU A 29 -36.02 -15.11 -0.61
C LEU A 29 -36.77 -14.63 0.64
N MET A 30 -38.11 -14.73 0.66
CA MET A 30 -38.94 -14.31 1.80
C MET A 30 -38.56 -15.01 3.12
N PRO A 31 -38.40 -16.33 3.23
CA PRO A 31 -37.95 -16.99 4.46
C PRO A 31 -36.48 -16.76 4.82
N LEU A 32 -35.67 -16.16 3.92
CA LEU A 32 -34.30 -15.71 4.24
C LEU A 32 -34.25 -14.25 4.73
N ALA A 33 -35.25 -13.43 4.37
CA ALA A 33 -35.37 -12.04 4.78
C ALA A 33 -36.33 -11.83 5.96
N SER A 34 -37.20 -12.80 6.23
CA SER A 34 -38.04 -12.85 7.42
C SER A 34 -37.36 -13.73 8.46
N ASP A 35 -36.73 -13.11 9.47
CA ASP A 35 -36.53 -13.78 10.74
C ASP A 35 -37.90 -14.31 11.21
N PRO A 36 -38.02 -15.56 11.68
CA PRO A 36 -39.28 -16.15 12.09
C PRO A 36 -39.73 -15.63 13.47
N ASP A 37 -39.75 -14.30 13.66
CA ASP A 37 -40.32 -13.69 14.87
C ASP A 37 -40.69 -12.20 14.76
N THR A 38 -41.10 -11.69 13.59
CA THR A 38 -41.60 -10.30 13.51
C THR A 38 -43.13 -10.24 13.65
N GLY A 39 -43.61 -10.76 14.77
CA GLY A 39 -44.79 -10.22 15.44
C GLY A 39 -44.35 -9.19 16.47
N GLU A 40 -43.55 -8.19 16.07
CA GLU A 40 -43.05 -7.17 17.00
C GLU A 40 -44.22 -6.35 17.52
N THR A 41 -44.52 -6.55 18.80
CA THR A 41 -45.45 -5.68 19.50
C THR A 41 -44.73 -4.36 19.85
N PRO A 42 -45.46 -3.24 20.07
CA PRO A 42 -44.84 -1.97 20.46
C PRO A 42 -43.93 -2.07 21.70
N GLU A 43 -44.13 -3.09 22.54
CA GLU A 43 -43.35 -3.37 23.74
C GLU A 43 -41.94 -3.90 23.40
N ASP A 44 -41.79 -4.68 22.32
CA ASP A 44 -40.51 -5.26 21.90
C ASP A 44 -39.57 -4.20 21.30
N GLN A 45 -40.14 -3.22 20.60
CA GLN A 45 -39.41 -2.07 20.08
C GLN A 45 -38.90 -1.17 21.20
N ALA A 46 -39.73 -0.92 22.22
CA ALA A 46 -39.33 -0.14 23.39
C ALA A 46 -38.21 -0.84 24.19
N ALA A 47 -38.28 -2.17 24.35
CA ALA A 47 -37.24 -2.95 25.02
C ALA A 47 -35.90 -2.94 24.24
N ARG A 48 -35.97 -2.95 22.90
CA ARG A 48 -34.81 -2.87 22.02
C ARG A 48 -34.14 -1.49 22.08
N GLU A 49 -34.93 -0.42 22.07
CA GLU A 49 -34.43 0.96 22.24
C GLU A 49 -33.78 1.17 23.62
N LEU A 50 -34.34 0.57 24.67
CA LEU A 50 -33.76 0.66 26.01
C LEU A 50 -32.39 -0.03 26.08
N ARG A 51 -32.28 -1.25 25.52
CA ARG A 51 -31.00 -1.97 25.42
C ARG A 51 -29.95 -1.20 24.60
N LEU A 52 -30.38 -0.56 23.52
CA LEU A 52 -29.49 0.29 22.72
C LEU A 52 -28.95 1.47 23.53
N ARG A 53 -29.80 2.16 24.30
CA ARG A 53 -29.38 3.26 25.18
C ARG A 53 -28.45 2.80 26.29
N GLU A 54 -28.66 1.63 26.86
CA GLU A 54 -27.77 1.06 27.87
C GLU A 54 -26.39 0.73 27.28
N LEU A 55 -26.34 0.12 26.10
CA LEU A 55 -25.10 -0.16 25.38
C LEU A 55 -24.35 1.12 24.99
N GLU A 56 -25.06 2.15 24.56
CA GLU A 56 -24.48 3.46 24.25
C GLU A 56 -23.92 4.16 25.49
N ALA A 57 -24.65 4.10 26.62
CA ALA A 57 -24.18 4.64 27.89
C ALA A 57 -22.96 3.89 28.44
N GLU A 58 -22.86 2.59 28.19
CA GLU A 58 -21.72 1.77 28.58
C GLU A 58 -20.51 1.96 27.65
N ALA A 59 -20.75 2.18 26.36
CA ALA A 59 -19.72 2.59 25.41
C ALA A 59 -19.16 3.99 25.73
N ALA A 60 -20.01 4.92 26.17
CA ALA A 60 -19.61 6.26 26.61
C ALA A 60 -18.82 6.27 27.93
N LYS A 61 -18.98 5.22 28.77
CA LYS A 61 -18.23 5.04 30.02
C LYS A 61 -16.87 4.36 29.83
N ARG A 62 -16.61 3.76 28.67
CA ARG A 62 -15.27 3.27 28.34
C ARG A 62 -14.40 4.49 28.02
N PRO A 63 -13.28 4.73 28.71
CA PRO A 63 -12.34 5.75 28.28
C PRO A 63 -11.91 5.43 26.85
N GLN A 64 -12.26 6.33 25.93
CA GLN A 64 -11.88 6.28 24.52
C GLN A 64 -10.37 6.02 24.41
N GLY A 65 -10.00 5.07 23.55
CA GLY A 65 -8.64 4.62 23.32
C GLY A 65 -7.75 5.63 22.58
N ASP A 66 -7.69 6.87 23.06
CA ASP A 66 -6.84 7.94 22.50
C ASP A 66 -5.38 7.88 23.00
N ASP A 67 -5.10 7.16 24.11
CA ASP A 67 -3.74 7.01 24.64
C ASP A 67 -2.93 5.85 24.04
N LEU A 68 -3.60 4.83 23.48
CA LEU A 68 -2.93 3.75 22.76
C LEU A 68 -2.13 4.26 21.55
N PRO A 69 -2.68 5.12 20.67
CA PRO A 69 -1.92 5.60 19.51
C PRO A 69 -0.70 6.44 19.90
N ALA A 70 -0.70 7.16 21.04
CA ALA A 70 0.45 7.94 21.48
C ALA A 70 1.61 7.07 21.96
N LYS A 71 1.34 6.09 22.85
CA LYS A 71 2.37 5.19 23.38
C LYS A 71 2.98 4.29 22.29
N LEU A 72 2.14 3.78 21.38
CA LEU A 72 2.60 3.00 20.23
C LEU A 72 3.48 3.83 19.28
N ARG A 73 3.17 5.12 19.09
CA ARG A 73 4.01 6.03 18.29
C ARG A 73 5.36 6.28 18.95
N GLU A 74 5.39 6.50 20.27
CA GLU A 74 6.65 6.69 21.00
C GLU A 74 7.54 5.45 20.97
N GLU A 75 6.95 4.26 21.15
CA GLU A 75 7.69 3.00 21.03
C GLU A 75 8.22 2.78 19.62
N LEU A 76 7.44 3.09 18.58
CA LEU A 76 7.90 3.03 17.19
C LEU A 76 9.06 4.00 16.94
N GLU A 77 8.99 5.24 17.44
CA GLU A 77 10.08 6.21 17.29
C GLU A 77 11.34 5.78 18.03
N ARG A 78 11.19 5.20 19.24
CA ARG A 78 12.32 4.65 19.99
C ARG A 78 12.96 3.46 19.26
N LEU A 79 12.16 2.51 18.77
CA LEU A 79 12.63 1.36 18.02
C LEU A 79 13.31 1.77 16.70
N LYS A 80 12.75 2.76 15.99
CA LYS A 80 13.36 3.34 14.78
C LYS A 80 14.74 3.93 15.08
N LYS A 81 14.87 4.68 16.18
CA LYS A 81 16.16 5.29 16.57
C LYS A 81 17.21 4.24 16.90
N MET A 82 16.87 3.25 17.72
CA MET A 82 17.79 2.17 18.09
C MET A 82 18.24 1.35 16.87
N ASN A 83 17.30 1.02 15.97
CA ASN A 83 17.63 0.32 14.74
C ASN A 83 18.48 1.18 13.81
N ALA A 84 18.16 2.47 13.66
CA ALA A 84 18.93 3.39 12.84
C ALA A 84 20.37 3.55 13.35
N GLU A 85 20.59 3.58 14.67
CA GLU A 85 21.92 3.63 15.27
C GLU A 85 22.71 2.35 15.04
N ALA A 86 22.09 1.18 15.25
CA ALA A 86 22.72 -0.12 14.96
C ALA A 86 23.08 -0.26 13.47
N LEU A 87 22.21 0.21 12.58
CA LEU A 87 22.45 0.28 11.14
C LEU A 87 23.61 1.21 10.81
N ARG A 88 23.68 2.41 11.40
CA ARG A 88 24.79 3.36 11.19
C ARG A 88 26.15 2.84 11.63
N GLN A 89 26.20 1.98 12.66
CA GLN A 89 27.46 1.40 13.13
C GLN A 89 28.03 0.36 12.17
N ARG A 90 27.17 -0.33 11.40
CA ARG A 90 27.55 -1.41 10.50
C ARG A 90 27.60 -0.99 9.02
N LEU A 91 26.82 0.02 8.65
CA LEU A 91 26.70 0.52 7.28
C LEU A 91 27.47 1.81 7.09
N THR A 92 28.29 1.85 6.04
CA THR A 92 28.79 3.12 5.50
C THR A 92 27.82 3.59 4.43
N VAL A 93 27.04 4.62 4.77
CA VAL A 93 26.06 5.22 3.86
C VAL A 93 26.72 6.27 2.97
N ARG A 94 26.64 6.08 1.66
CA ARG A 94 27.09 7.01 0.63
C ARG A 94 25.88 7.63 -0.07
N VAL A 95 25.87 8.94 -0.22
CA VAL A 95 24.72 9.67 -0.79
C VAL A 95 25.03 10.04 -2.24
N LEU A 96 24.11 9.69 -3.12
CA LEU A 96 24.14 10.01 -4.55
C LEU A 96 22.99 10.96 -4.85
N GLU A 97 23.23 11.98 -5.67
CA GLU A 97 22.22 12.97 -6.04
C GLU A 97 21.82 12.79 -7.50
N VAL A 98 20.52 12.77 -7.78
CA VAL A 98 20.01 12.82 -9.15
C VAL A 98 19.64 14.26 -9.49
N ASP A 99 20.15 14.76 -10.62
CA ASP A 99 19.73 16.05 -11.17
C ASP A 99 18.32 15.94 -11.75
N GLY A 100 17.40 16.77 -11.27
CA GLY A 100 16.00 16.76 -11.69
C GLY A 100 15.70 17.29 -13.08
N ARG A 101 16.68 17.89 -13.76
CA ARG A 101 16.56 18.40 -15.14
C ARG A 101 17.16 17.44 -16.15
N THR A 102 18.29 16.83 -15.81
CA THR A 102 19.07 15.99 -16.73
C THR A 102 18.98 14.50 -16.43
N GLY A 103 18.50 14.14 -15.24
CA GLY A 103 18.49 12.76 -14.75
C GLY A 103 19.84 12.23 -14.33
N LYS A 104 20.94 12.99 -14.51
CA LYS A 104 22.30 12.53 -14.24
C LYS A 104 22.53 12.24 -12.76
N LEU A 105 23.31 11.19 -12.49
CA LEU A 105 23.68 10.74 -11.16
C LEU A 105 25.03 11.34 -10.77
N TYR A 106 25.10 11.94 -9.59
CA TYR A 106 26.32 12.55 -9.06
C TYR A 106 26.64 11.99 -7.68
N TYR A 107 27.94 11.85 -7.41
CA TYR A 107 28.48 11.59 -6.09
C TYR A 107 29.25 12.81 -5.62
N ARG A 108 29.03 13.25 -4.37
CA ARG A 108 29.68 14.45 -3.82
C ARG A 108 30.61 14.09 -2.67
N GLU A 109 31.92 14.04 -2.94
CA GLU A 109 32.95 13.90 -1.91
C GLU A 109 34.36 14.19 -2.47
N PRO A 110 35.06 15.26 -2.07
CA PRO A 110 34.58 16.64 -1.85
C PRO A 110 34.13 17.34 -3.15
N ASP A 111 34.56 16.82 -4.30
CA ASP A 111 34.18 17.30 -5.64
C ASP A 111 32.93 16.56 -6.15
N LEU A 112 32.24 17.18 -7.10
CA LEU A 112 31.09 16.59 -7.78
C LEU A 112 31.58 15.65 -8.88
N ILE A 113 31.37 14.34 -8.68
CA ILE A 113 31.73 13.29 -9.63
C ILE A 113 30.47 12.83 -10.34
N GLU A 114 30.40 13.01 -11.66
CA GLU A 114 29.32 12.44 -12.48
C GLU A 114 29.54 10.94 -12.67
N ILE A 115 28.48 10.16 -12.44
CA ILE A 115 28.46 8.71 -12.70
C ILE A 115 27.61 8.51 -13.96
N ALA A 116 28.25 8.50 -15.11
CA ALA A 116 27.57 8.36 -16.40
C ALA A 116 27.57 6.93 -16.92
N ALA A 117 28.51 6.09 -16.44
CA ALA A 117 28.69 4.73 -16.95
C ALA A 117 28.85 3.68 -15.83
N PRO A 118 28.58 2.39 -16.13
CA PRO A 118 28.82 1.30 -15.18
C PRO A 118 30.26 1.23 -14.66
N ALA A 119 31.23 1.63 -15.49
CA ALA A 119 32.64 1.64 -15.11
C ALA A 119 32.93 2.68 -14.00
N ASP A 120 32.21 3.80 -13.99
CA ASP A 120 32.35 4.85 -12.97
C ASP A 120 31.83 4.36 -11.62
N ALA A 121 30.67 3.71 -11.61
CA ALA A 121 30.09 3.10 -10.42
C ALA A 121 31.02 2.02 -9.85
N ARG A 122 31.58 1.15 -10.69
CA ARG A 122 32.55 0.11 -10.25
C ARG A 122 33.81 0.72 -9.65
N ARG A 123 34.35 1.79 -10.24
CA ARG A 123 35.50 2.51 -9.69
C ARG A 123 35.18 3.14 -8.33
N LEU A 124 33.99 3.74 -8.20
CA LEU A 124 33.52 4.30 -6.94
C LEU A 124 33.41 3.23 -5.85
N ILE A 125 32.77 2.09 -6.16
CA ILE A 125 32.60 0.97 -5.23
C ILE A 125 33.95 0.39 -4.81
N ALA A 126 34.89 0.20 -5.76
CA ALA A 126 36.21 -0.32 -5.45
C ALA A 126 36.96 0.62 -4.48
N ARG A 127 36.97 1.93 -4.77
CA ARG A 127 37.58 2.95 -3.91
C ARG A 127 36.98 2.97 -2.51
N ASP A 128 35.65 2.90 -2.40
CA ASP A 128 34.95 2.92 -1.12
C ASP A 128 35.22 1.63 -0.31
N ARG A 129 35.30 0.46 -0.97
CA ARG A 129 35.68 -0.81 -0.32
C ARG A 129 37.10 -0.78 0.23
N GLU A 130 38.04 -0.23 -0.53
CA GLU A 130 39.43 -0.06 -0.08
C GLU A 130 39.53 0.87 1.12
N THR A 131 38.74 1.96 1.13
CA THR A 131 38.79 2.98 2.19
C THR A 131 38.15 2.50 3.50
N GLN A 132 37.06 1.73 3.43
CA GLN A 132 36.26 1.35 4.61
C GLN A 132 36.68 0.00 5.22
N GLY A 133 37.40 -0.84 4.48
CA GLY A 133 37.76 -2.20 4.88
C GLY A 133 36.57 -3.17 4.87
N THR A 134 36.84 -4.47 4.95
CA THR A 134 35.84 -5.55 4.78
C THR A 134 34.79 -5.63 5.90
N GLN A 135 34.93 -4.86 6.98
CA GLN A 135 34.05 -4.95 8.16
C GLN A 135 32.77 -4.12 8.06
N LYS A 136 32.69 -3.12 7.16
CA LYS A 136 31.50 -2.29 7.01
C LYS A 136 30.82 -2.58 5.68
N GLU A 137 29.50 -2.72 5.74
CA GLU A 137 28.68 -2.90 4.54
C GLU A 137 28.48 -1.54 3.86
N LEU A 138 28.76 -1.46 2.55
CA LEU A 138 28.50 -0.27 1.77
C LEU A 138 27.02 -0.18 1.43
N TYR A 139 26.43 0.99 1.64
CA TYR A 139 25.06 1.28 1.27
C TYR A 139 25.01 2.60 0.50
N TYR A 140 24.49 2.57 -0.73
CA TYR A 140 24.31 3.77 -1.54
C TYR A 140 22.87 4.23 -1.48
N LEU A 141 22.65 5.50 -1.15
CA LEU A 141 21.34 6.14 -1.12
C LEU A 141 21.23 7.14 -2.26
N ILE A 142 20.34 6.89 -3.21
CA ILE A 142 20.03 7.80 -4.31
C ILE A 142 18.95 8.78 -3.86
N LEU A 143 19.31 10.05 -3.79
CA LEU A 143 18.37 11.15 -3.55
C LEU A 143 17.67 11.51 -4.85
N CYS A 144 16.35 11.28 -4.88
CA CYS A 144 15.53 11.75 -5.98
C CYS A 144 15.37 13.29 -5.89
N PRO A 145 15.19 13.97 -7.04
CA PRO A 145 14.93 15.39 -7.08
C PRO A 145 13.74 15.77 -6.19
N ARG A 146 13.92 16.78 -5.34
CA ARG A 146 12.86 17.29 -4.44
C ARG A 146 11.74 18.04 -5.18
N ASP A 147 12.02 18.43 -6.42
CA ASP A 147 11.05 19.08 -7.29
C ASP A 147 9.96 18.10 -7.71
N ARG A 148 8.71 18.38 -7.32
CA ARG A 148 7.55 17.55 -7.64
C ARG A 148 7.23 17.49 -9.14
N THR A 149 7.80 18.39 -9.93
CA THR A 149 7.64 18.41 -11.39
C THR A 149 8.71 17.60 -12.11
N SER A 150 9.74 17.13 -11.40
CA SER A 150 10.79 16.33 -11.99
C SER A 150 10.28 14.92 -12.32
N VAL A 151 10.53 14.49 -13.55
CA VAL A 151 10.22 13.14 -14.05
C VAL A 151 11.37 12.16 -13.76
N TYR A 152 12.49 12.67 -13.25
CA TYR A 152 13.70 11.90 -12.98
C TYR A 152 13.79 11.47 -11.50
N PRO A 153 14.46 10.35 -11.20
CA PRO A 153 14.93 9.35 -12.15
C PRO A 153 13.75 8.58 -12.77
N THR A 154 13.81 8.41 -14.09
CA THR A 154 12.83 7.61 -14.84
C THR A 154 12.95 6.14 -14.45
N ARG A 155 12.00 5.31 -14.89
CA ARG A 155 12.07 3.86 -14.66
C ARG A 155 13.33 3.25 -15.28
N GLU A 156 13.73 3.72 -16.46
CA GLU A 156 14.94 3.26 -17.15
C GLU A 156 16.19 3.65 -16.37
N ASP A 157 16.27 4.89 -15.89
CA ASP A 157 17.40 5.35 -15.06
C ASP A 157 17.58 4.49 -13.81
N ARG A 158 16.49 4.16 -13.12
CA ARG A 158 16.54 3.30 -11.92
C ARG A 158 17.02 1.88 -12.24
N MET A 159 16.63 1.35 -13.40
CA MET A 159 17.13 0.04 -13.85
C MET A 159 18.63 0.11 -14.15
N ASN A 160 19.08 1.17 -14.84
CA ASN A 160 20.48 1.40 -15.11
C ASN A 160 21.29 1.53 -13.80
N TYR A 161 20.83 2.35 -12.86
CA TYR A 161 21.50 2.53 -11.56
C TYR A 161 21.57 1.22 -10.78
N ARG A 162 20.49 0.43 -10.76
CA ARG A 162 20.50 -0.88 -10.12
C ARG A 162 21.53 -1.81 -10.74
N GLN A 163 21.69 -1.78 -12.05
CA GLN A 163 22.70 -2.58 -12.75
C GLN A 163 24.12 -2.07 -12.49
N TRP A 164 24.31 -0.76 -12.39
CA TRP A 164 25.63 -0.16 -12.15
C TRP A 164 26.16 -0.45 -10.75
N PHE A 165 25.27 -0.47 -9.76
CA PHE A 165 25.58 -0.76 -8.35
C PHE A 165 25.29 -2.22 -7.97
N ASP A 166 25.32 -3.13 -8.93
CA ASP A 166 25.13 -4.56 -8.66
C ASP A 166 26.16 -5.09 -7.66
N GLY A 167 25.69 -5.91 -6.72
CA GLY A 167 26.51 -6.41 -5.61
C GLY A 167 26.74 -5.42 -4.46
N VAL A 168 26.02 -4.29 -4.42
CA VAL A 168 25.96 -3.38 -3.27
C VAL A 168 24.51 -3.02 -2.94
N ALA A 169 24.21 -2.78 -1.67
CA ALA A 169 22.87 -2.36 -1.26
C ALA A 169 22.59 -0.93 -1.76
N LEU A 170 21.48 -0.77 -2.48
CA LEU A 170 21.04 0.50 -3.09
C LEU A 170 19.63 0.86 -2.61
N GLY A 171 19.46 2.08 -2.13
CA GLY A 171 18.16 2.65 -1.75
C GLY A 171 17.83 3.94 -2.51
N TYR A 172 16.55 4.31 -2.47
CA TYR A 172 16.03 5.53 -3.07
C TYR A 172 15.31 6.36 -2.01
N ASP A 173 15.64 7.64 -1.91
CA ASP A 173 14.89 8.64 -1.13
C ASP A 173 13.86 9.29 -2.04
N GLU A 174 12.65 8.73 -2.07
CA GLU A 174 11.54 9.31 -2.81
C GLU A 174 10.85 10.40 -1.98
N PRO A 175 10.80 11.66 -2.44
CA PRO A 175 10.16 12.74 -1.70
C PRO A 175 8.65 12.48 -1.58
N GLY A 176 8.21 12.08 -0.38
CA GLY A 176 6.81 11.78 -0.08
C GLY A 176 6.47 10.29 -0.02
N ALA A 177 7.41 9.39 -0.32
CA ALA A 177 7.26 7.99 0.06
C ALA A 177 7.50 7.89 1.57
N THR A 178 6.42 8.00 2.35
CA THR A 178 6.42 7.46 3.69
C THR A 178 6.84 5.99 3.59
N ALA A 179 7.96 5.65 4.24
CA ALA A 179 8.50 4.30 4.30
C ALA A 179 7.41 3.33 4.79
N GLY A 180 6.67 2.69 3.88
CA GLY A 180 5.49 1.94 4.31
C GLY A 180 4.54 1.44 3.22
N ARG A 181 4.91 1.37 1.95
CA ARG A 181 4.07 0.70 0.94
C ARG A 181 4.90 -0.23 0.06
N LYS A 182 5.02 -1.48 0.51
CA LYS A 182 5.25 -2.60 -0.38
C LYS A 182 3.89 -2.92 -1.01
N SER A 183 3.75 -2.72 -2.32
CA SER A 183 2.72 -3.37 -3.13
C SER A 183 3.24 -4.71 -3.62
#